data_AF-A0A7J8JVM2-F1
#
_entry.id   AF-A0A7J8JVM2-F1
#
_cell.length_a   1.000
_cell.length_b   1.000
_cell.length_c   1.000
_cell.angle_alpha   90.00
_cell.angle_beta   90.00
_cell.angle_gamma   90.00
#
_symmetry.space_group_name_H-M   'P 1'
#
loop_
_entity.id
_entity.type
_entity.pdbx_description
1 polymer ?
#
loop_
_entity_poly.entity_id
_entity_poly.type
_entity_poly.pdbx_seq_one_letter_code
_entity_poly.pdbx_strand_id
1 'polypeptide(L)'
;MHKKLLEDFKGQINSNTTITGDFNTALTSLDRSFRQKINKEIETLNDTLDQMDIIDIYRELCHKTAQFIFYSNAHGTFSKIDRTLGHKLSLHKYMKIEIISSIFSDHNSIKLEINYSKSI
;
A
#
# COMPACT_ATOMS: atom_id res chain seq x y z
N MET A 1 5.09 15.79 4.63
CA MET A 1 4.61 15.60 3.24
C MET A 1 3.30 14.80 3.22
N HIS A 2 3.20 13.75 4.05
CA HIS A 2 2.06 12.82 4.08
C HIS A 2 0.72 13.42 4.55
N LYS A 3 0.73 14.43 5.43
CA LYS A 3 -0.51 15.07 5.91
C LYS A 3 -1.34 15.71 4.79
N LYS A 4 -0.69 16.39 3.85
CA LYS A 4 -1.36 17.01 2.70
C LYS A 4 -1.97 15.96 1.77
N LEU A 5 -1.25 14.86 1.54
CA LEU A 5 -1.73 13.71 0.76
C LEU A 5 -3.01 13.11 1.38
N LEU A 6 -3.07 12.99 2.71
CA LEU A 6 -4.26 12.50 3.42
C LEU A 6 -5.46 13.44 3.30
N GLU A 7 -5.23 14.76 3.37
CA GLU A 7 -6.27 15.77 3.14
C GLU A 7 -6.82 15.67 1.71
N ASP A 8 -5.95 15.46 0.72
CA ASP A 8 -6.35 15.23 -0.68
C ASP A 8 -7.16 13.93 -0.84
N PHE A 9 -6.84 12.89 -0.07
CA PHE A 9 -7.57 11.61 -0.11
C PHE A 9 -8.98 11.67 0.48
N LYS A 10 -9.23 12.53 1.47
CA LYS A 10 -10.48 12.59 2.25
C LYS A 10 -11.72 12.87 1.39
N GLY A 11 -11.56 13.45 0.20
CA GLY A 11 -12.64 13.66 -0.77
C GLY A 11 -12.60 12.74 -1.99
N GLN A 12 -11.52 11.97 -2.19
CA GLN A 12 -11.26 11.23 -3.44
C GLN A 12 -11.46 9.72 -3.29
N ILE A 13 -11.29 9.17 -2.09
CA ILE A 13 -11.41 7.73 -1.84
C ILE A 13 -12.84 7.42 -1.37
N ASN A 14 -13.63 6.80 -2.25
CA ASN A 14 -14.91 6.17 -1.90
C ASN A 14 -14.82 4.65 -2.08
N SER A 15 -15.93 3.94 -1.86
CA SER A 15 -15.99 2.47 -1.94
C SER A 15 -15.76 1.87 -3.35
N ASN A 16 -15.58 2.70 -4.37
CA ASN A 16 -15.24 2.31 -5.73
C ASN A 16 -13.87 2.86 -6.19
N THR A 17 -13.15 3.59 -5.33
CA THR A 17 -11.83 4.13 -5.64
C THR A 17 -10.74 3.23 -5.07
N THR A 18 -9.65 3.05 -5.82
CA THR A 18 -8.41 2.48 -5.32
C THR A 18 -7.27 3.37 -5.80
N ILE A 19 -6.37 3.75 -4.89
CA ILE A 19 -5.20 4.58 -5.20
C ILE A 19 -3.98 3.68 -5.20
N THR A 20 -3.17 3.77 -6.25
CA THR A 20 -1.93 3.01 -6.33
C THR A 20 -0.79 3.83 -6.90
N GLY A 21 0.43 3.53 -6.46
CA GLY A 21 1.65 4.19 -6.93
C GLY A 21 2.78 4.04 -5.93
N ASP A 22 3.89 4.72 -6.20
CA ASP A 22 5.05 4.82 -5.32
C ASP A 22 4.83 5.94 -4.28
N PHE A 23 4.77 5.55 -3.01
CA PHE A 23 4.57 6.46 -1.88
C PHE A 23 5.89 6.82 -1.20
N ASN A 24 7.01 6.25 -1.67
CA ASN A 24 8.35 6.40 -1.11
C ASN A 24 8.44 6.13 0.41
N THR A 25 7.49 5.36 0.94
CA THR A 25 7.28 5.21 2.38
C THR A 25 6.92 3.79 2.79
N ALA A 26 7.65 3.29 3.78
CA ALA A 26 7.35 2.03 4.48
C ALA A 26 6.36 2.30 5.63
N LEU A 27 5.16 1.71 5.59
CA LEU A 27 4.10 1.87 6.60
C LEU A 27 4.28 0.94 7.79
N THR A 28 5.01 -0.16 7.62
CA THR A 28 5.30 -1.13 8.68
C THR A 28 6.77 -1.54 8.67
N SER A 29 7.29 -2.09 9.77
CA SER A 29 8.64 -2.67 9.79
C SER A 29 8.76 -3.84 8.82
N LEU A 30 7.69 -4.60 8.58
CA LEU A 30 7.63 -5.68 7.59
C LEU A 30 7.88 -5.22 6.15
N ASP A 31 7.70 -3.93 5.86
CA ASP A 31 7.98 -3.34 4.55
C ASP A 31 9.47 -3.05 4.32
N ARG A 32 10.35 -3.31 5.29
CA ARG A 32 11.80 -3.07 5.20
C ARG A 32 12.56 -4.37 5.44
N SER A 33 13.59 -4.64 4.63
CA SER A 33 14.40 -5.87 4.75
C SER A 33 15.02 -6.05 6.14
N PHE A 34 15.45 -4.97 6.78
CA PHE A 34 16.04 -5.01 8.13
C PHE A 34 15.02 -4.72 9.25
N ARG A 35 13.74 -4.58 8.92
CA ARG A 35 12.65 -4.43 9.91
C ARG A 35 12.87 -3.30 10.91
N GLN A 36 13.52 -2.22 10.48
CA GLN A 36 13.69 -1.04 11.32
C GLN A 36 12.32 -0.53 11.79
N LYS A 37 12.27 -0.03 13.03
CA LYS A 37 11.06 0.56 13.59
C LYS A 37 10.57 1.72 12.72
N ILE A 38 9.25 1.83 12.58
CA ILE A 38 8.63 3.02 12.00
C ILE A 38 8.78 4.21 12.96
N ASN A 39 8.80 5.42 12.39
CA ASN A 39 8.88 6.64 13.19
C ASN A 39 7.46 7.13 13.54
N LYS A 40 7.37 8.13 14.42
CA LYS A 40 6.08 8.69 14.89
C LYS A 40 5.25 9.33 13.78
N GLU A 41 5.88 9.86 12.72
CA GLU A 41 5.15 10.44 11.58
C GLU A 41 4.41 9.34 10.82
N ILE A 42 5.04 8.18 10.63
CA ILE A 42 4.40 7.01 10.00
C ILE A 42 3.32 6.40 10.90
N GLU A 43 3.54 6.34 12.22
CA GLU A 43 2.49 5.91 13.16
C GLU A 43 1.26 6.81 13.04
N THR A 44 1.45 8.14 13.05
CA THR A 44 0.36 9.12 12.88
C THR A 44 -0.35 9.00 11.52
N LEU A 45 0.42 8.71 10.45
CA LEU A 45 -0.12 8.46 9.12
C LEU A 45 -1.01 7.22 9.10
N ASN A 46 -0.56 6.11 9.69
CA ASN A 46 -1.35 4.88 9.79
C ASN A 46 -2.64 5.13 10.60
N ASP A 47 -2.53 5.80 11.75
CA ASP A 47 -3.71 6.15 12.57
C ASP A 47 -4.73 6.99 11.78
N THR A 48 -4.25 7.89 10.90
CA THR A 48 -5.13 8.71 10.07
C THR A 48 -5.80 7.88 8.97
N LEU A 49 -5.05 6.98 8.31
CA LEU A 49 -5.63 6.06 7.32
C LEU A 49 -6.72 5.19 7.96
N ASP A 50 -6.47 4.67 9.16
CA ASP A 50 -7.43 3.88 9.92
C ASP A 50 -8.69 4.69 10.29
N GLN A 51 -8.54 5.95 10.72
CA GLN A 51 -9.67 6.85 10.99
C GLN A 51 -10.51 7.17 9.74
N MET A 52 -9.93 7.04 8.55
CA MET A 52 -10.59 7.27 7.27
C MET A 52 -11.14 5.98 6.65
N ASP A 53 -11.08 4.85 7.36
CA ASP A 53 -11.41 3.52 6.84
C ASP A 53 -10.63 3.20 5.54
N ILE A 54 -9.40 3.68 5.41
CA ILE A 54 -8.51 3.37 4.30
C ILE A 54 -7.58 2.21 4.70
N ILE A 55 -7.52 1.19 3.85
CA ILE A 55 -6.71 -0.01 4.07
C ILE A 55 -5.58 -0.11 3.03
N ASP A 56 -4.42 -0.65 3.43
CA ASP A 56 -3.42 -1.17 2.49
C ASP A 56 -3.88 -2.57 2.04
N ILE A 57 -4.43 -2.66 0.84
CA ILE A 57 -5.05 -3.88 0.29
C ILE A 57 -4.04 -5.04 0.26
N TYR A 58 -2.76 -4.75 0.03
CA TYR A 58 -1.73 -5.77 0.06
C TYR A 58 -1.60 -6.38 1.47
N ARG A 59 -1.64 -5.55 2.51
CA ARG A 59 -1.53 -6.02 3.89
C ARG A 59 -2.79 -6.74 4.36
N GLU A 60 -3.96 -6.36 3.86
CA GLU A 60 -5.21 -7.08 4.12
C GLU A 60 -5.30 -8.44 3.42
N LEU A 61 -4.71 -8.62 2.23
CA LEU A 61 -4.77 -9.91 1.54
C LEU A 61 -3.56 -10.82 1.81
N CYS A 62 -2.41 -10.24 2.20
CA CYS A 62 -1.13 -10.95 2.35
C CYS A 62 -0.50 -10.76 3.75
N HIS A 63 -1.33 -10.70 4.80
CA HIS A 63 -1.00 -10.29 6.18
C HIS A 63 0.42 -10.60 6.70
N LYS A 64 1.00 -11.78 6.41
CA LYS A 64 2.27 -12.23 7.00
C LYS A 64 3.46 -12.24 6.04
N THR A 65 3.27 -11.96 4.76
CA THR A 65 4.34 -12.12 3.78
C THR A 65 5.20 -10.86 3.71
N ALA A 66 6.48 -11.01 4.03
CA ALA A 66 7.49 -10.00 3.70
C ALA A 66 7.85 -10.17 2.22
N GLN A 67 7.29 -9.31 1.38
CA GLN A 67 7.71 -9.16 -0.02
C GLN A 67 8.08 -7.70 -0.25
N PHE A 68 9.05 -7.50 -1.14
CA PHE A 68 9.60 -6.20 -1.44
C PHE A 68 9.42 -5.90 -2.92
N ILE A 69 9.28 -4.62 -3.22
CA ILE A 69 9.02 -4.15 -4.57
C ILE A 69 10.20 -3.36 -5.14
N PHE A 70 11.02 -2.78 -4.28
CA PHE A 70 12.14 -1.93 -4.64
C PHE A 70 13.43 -2.38 -3.97
N TYR A 71 14.55 -2.27 -4.69
CA TYR A 71 15.89 -2.43 -4.13
C TYR A 71 16.69 -1.13 -4.24
N SER A 72 17.14 -0.63 -3.09
CA SER A 72 18.02 0.53 -3.04
C SER A 72 19.48 0.10 -3.15
N ASN A 73 20.12 0.37 -4.28
CA ASN A 73 21.56 0.14 -4.46
C ASN A 73 22.40 0.91 -3.44
N ALA A 74 22.04 2.16 -3.16
CA ALA A 74 22.79 3.04 -2.26
C ALA A 74 22.85 2.52 -0.81
N HIS A 75 21.80 1.82 -0.39
CA HIS A 75 21.68 1.32 0.98
C HIS A 75 21.78 -0.21 1.08
N GLY A 76 21.82 -0.91 -0.05
CA GLY A 76 21.83 -2.37 -0.10
C GLY A 76 20.59 -3.00 0.54
N THR A 77 19.42 -2.36 0.45
CA THR A 77 18.20 -2.78 1.16
C THR A 77 17.01 -2.95 0.24
N PHE A 78 16.10 -3.84 0.64
CA PHE A 78 14.82 -4.01 -0.04
C PHE A 78 13.71 -3.33 0.76
N SER A 79 12.78 -2.71 0.05
CA SER A 79 11.60 -2.10 0.66
C SER A 79 10.34 -2.33 -0.16
N LYS A 80 9.19 -2.24 0.51
CA LYS A 80 7.88 -2.08 -0.11
C LYS A 80 7.46 -0.62 0.08
N ILE A 81 7.57 0.18 -0.97
CA ILE A 81 7.22 1.61 -0.96
C ILE A 81 6.05 1.93 -1.90
N ASP A 82 5.75 1.04 -2.84
CA ASP A 82 4.51 1.06 -3.59
C ASP A 82 3.32 0.58 -2.76
N ARG A 83 2.21 1.29 -2.94
CA ARG A 83 0.97 1.08 -2.19
C ARG A 83 -0.20 0.90 -3.13
N THR A 84 -1.18 0.19 -2.61
CA THR A 84 -2.49 0.01 -3.22
C THR A 84 -3.49 0.21 -2.08
N LEU A 85 -4.00 1.43 -1.96
CA LEU A 85 -4.90 1.87 -0.91
C LEU A 85 -6.34 1.82 -1.40
N GLY A 86 -7.25 1.34 -0.55
CA GLY A 86 -8.68 1.28 -0.86
C GLY A 86 -9.52 1.57 0.37
N HIS A 87 -10.81 1.84 0.16
CA HIS A 87 -11.74 1.97 1.28
C HIS A 87 -12.08 0.58 1.84
N LYS A 88 -12.20 0.46 3.16
CA LYS A 88 -12.49 -0.80 3.87
C LYS A 88 -13.78 -1.47 3.41
N LEU A 89 -14.81 -0.69 3.10
CA LEU A 89 -16.07 -1.19 2.51
C LEU A 89 -15.86 -1.94 1.18
N SER A 90 -14.79 -1.65 0.45
CA SER A 90 -14.45 -2.29 -0.82
C SER A 90 -13.72 -3.62 -0.67
N LEU A 91 -13.38 -4.04 0.56
CA LEU A 91 -12.53 -5.21 0.80
C LEU A 91 -13.06 -6.47 0.10
N HIS A 92 -14.39 -6.66 0.10
CA HIS A 92 -15.07 -7.78 -0.57
C HIS A 92 -14.87 -7.83 -2.10
N LYS A 93 -14.41 -6.74 -2.72
CA LYS A 93 -14.13 -6.65 -4.16
C LYS A 93 -12.72 -7.12 -4.50
N TYR A 94 -11.77 -7.07 -3.57
CA TYR A 94 -10.38 -7.40 -3.83
C TYR A 94 -10.18 -8.92 -3.73
N MET A 95 -9.87 -9.55 -4.86
CA MET A 95 -9.78 -11.01 -4.96
C MET A 95 -8.36 -11.50 -4.69
N LYS A 96 -7.38 -10.86 -5.31
CA LYS A 96 -5.97 -11.26 -5.24
C LYS A 96 -5.09 -10.05 -5.45
N ILE A 97 -3.98 -10.00 -4.74
CA ILE A 97 -2.92 -9.04 -4.99
C ILE A 97 -1.57 -9.75 -4.95
N GLU A 98 -0.70 -9.45 -5.91
CA GLU A 98 0.62 -10.06 -6.01
C GLU A 98 1.66 -9.07 -6.56
N ILE A 99 2.92 -9.27 -6.15
CA ILE A 99 4.06 -8.55 -6.73
C ILE A 99 4.61 -9.38 -7.90
N ILE A 100 4.76 -8.75 -9.05
CA ILE A 100 5.30 -9.36 -10.27
C ILE A 100 6.65 -8.72 -10.55
N SER A 101 7.67 -9.55 -10.78
CA SER A 101 8.99 -9.06 -11.16
C SER A 101 8.91 -8.28 -12.48
N SER A 102 9.51 -7.10 -12.52
CA SER A 102 9.55 -6.24 -13.70
C SER A 102 10.99 -6.10 -14.20
N ILE A 103 11.16 -6.12 -15.52
CA ILE A 103 12.43 -5.78 -16.19
C ILE A 103 12.46 -4.34 -16.72
N PHE A 104 11.33 -3.63 -16.63
CA PHE A 104 11.14 -2.31 -17.21
C PHE A 104 11.44 -1.17 -16.22
N SER A 105 11.60 -1.48 -14.93
CA SER A 105 11.77 -0.53 -13.85
C SER A 105 12.62 -1.14 -12.74
N ASP A 106 13.22 -0.28 -11.92
CA ASP A 106 13.84 -0.63 -10.63
C ASP A 106 12.80 -0.98 -9.56
N HIS A 107 11.51 -0.76 -9.84
CA HIS A 107 10.38 -1.28 -9.10
C HIS A 107 9.75 -2.49 -9.80
N ASN A 108 9.48 -3.54 -9.03
CA ASN A 108 8.55 -4.60 -9.41
C ASN A 108 7.12 -4.02 -9.56
N SER A 109 6.25 -4.73 -10.26
CA SER A 109 4.86 -4.29 -10.47
C SER A 109 3.91 -4.90 -9.45
N ILE A 110 2.81 -4.21 -9.13
CA ILE A 110 1.70 -4.78 -8.35
C ILE A 110 0.57 -5.15 -9.31
N LYS A 111 0.07 -6.37 -9.21
CA LYS A 111 -1.16 -6.81 -9.87
C LYS A 111 -2.26 -6.98 -8.83
N LEU A 112 -3.36 -6.26 -9.01
CA LEU A 112 -4.57 -6.38 -8.21
C LEU A 112 -5.70 -6.94 -9.10
N GLU A 113 -6.28 -8.06 -8.68
CA GLU A 113 -7.48 -8.63 -9.27
C GLU A 113 -8.70 -8.19 -8.46
N ILE A 114 -9.71 -7.64 -9.14
CA ILE A 114 -10.92 -7.11 -8.52
C ILE A 114 -12.17 -7.74 -9.14
N ASN A 115 -13.14 -8.05 -8.29
CA ASN A 115 -14.44 -8.56 -8.69
C ASN A 115 -15.39 -7.38 -8.97
N TYR A 116 -15.76 -7.24 -10.24
CA TYR A 116 -16.80 -6.33 -10.69
C TYR A 116 -18.14 -7.05 -10.77
N SER A 117 -18.64 -7.59 -9.65
CA SER A 117 -20.06 -7.95 -9.60
C SER A 117 -20.87 -6.66 -9.77
N LYS A 118 -21.79 -6.60 -10.75
CA LYS A 118 -22.76 -5.49 -10.86
C LYS A 118 -23.37 -5.27 -9.48
N SER A 119 -23.29 -4.05 -8.98
CA SER A 119 -24.10 -3.63 -7.83
C SER A 119 -25.54 -4.09 -8.09
N ILE A 120 -26.08 -4.92 -7.21
CA ILE A 120 -27.52 -5.24 -7.18
C ILE A 120 -28.28 -3.96 -6.86
#